data_AF-A0A7S0BTZ8-F1
#
_entry.id   AF-A0A7S0BTZ8-F1
#
_cell.length_a   1.000
_cell.length_b   1.000
_cell.length_c   1.000
_cell.angle_alpha   90.00
_cell.angle_beta   90.00
_cell.angle_gamma   90.00
#
_symmetry.space_group_name_H-M   'P 1'
#
loop_
_entity.id
_entity.type
_entity.pdbx_description
1 polymer ?
#
loop_
_entity_poly.entity_id
_entity_poly.type
_entity_poly.pdbx_seq_one_letter_code
_entity_poly.pdbx_strand_id
1 'polypeptide(L)'
;NNRGMNDTEDFSKEFLLEIFESINALEIKMSNESGIDELNEILWERMLQSAGYVSTGSNRSMTETKFLPESSQAPDSELFHLLWAPIVSSAKMVLALGTNENEVQRAIEGFLSVARCSASLKTDQSINECVAALSEACGLCSSPLYGSAVRFGVDVRAQLSFVALSGIVRNCGDGVREDGWSLFLSCATRLQCLGLLSSPAFDQMSGYGPE
;
A
#
# COMPACT_ATOMS: atom_id res chain seq x y z
N ASN A 1 11.79 44.54 -30.34
CA ASN A 1 11.09 43.83 -29.25
C ASN A 1 11.97 43.51 -28.07
N ASN A 2 13.19 42.97 -28.22
CA ASN A 2 14.00 42.52 -27.07
C ASN A 2 15.06 43.54 -26.57
N ARG A 3 14.85 44.86 -26.76
CA ARG A 3 15.81 45.87 -26.27
C ARG A 3 15.58 46.19 -24.80
N GLY A 4 16.64 46.32 -24.01
CA GLY A 4 16.61 46.64 -22.58
C GLY A 4 16.03 45.54 -21.70
N MET A 5 15.91 44.32 -22.22
CA MET A 5 15.26 43.17 -21.55
C MET A 5 16.25 42.28 -20.78
N ASN A 6 17.54 42.61 -20.78
CA ASN A 6 18.57 41.93 -20.02
C ASN A 6 19.03 42.82 -18.86
N ASP A 7 18.22 42.95 -17.80
CA ASP A 7 18.48 43.86 -16.67
C ASP A 7 18.87 45.28 -17.11
N THR A 8 18.04 45.89 -17.96
CA THR A 8 18.24 47.21 -18.59
C THR A 8 19.29 47.28 -19.72
N GLU A 9 20.02 46.20 -19.97
CA GLU A 9 20.91 46.04 -21.12
C GLU A 9 20.25 45.28 -22.29
N ASP A 10 20.89 45.30 -23.45
CA ASP A 10 20.50 44.56 -24.64
C ASP A 10 21.17 43.17 -24.66
N PHE A 11 20.43 42.13 -25.07
CA PHE A 11 21.03 40.84 -25.40
C PHE A 11 21.92 40.97 -26.66
N SER A 12 22.96 40.14 -26.76
CA SER A 12 23.80 40.10 -27.95
C SER A 12 23.00 39.63 -29.17
N LYS A 13 23.38 40.15 -30.34
CA LYS A 13 22.65 39.88 -31.59
C LYS A 13 22.78 38.41 -31.99
N GLU A 14 23.96 37.84 -31.77
CA GLU A 14 24.29 36.46 -32.08
C GLU A 14 23.43 35.49 -31.26
N PHE A 15 23.24 35.77 -29.97
CA PHE A 15 22.39 34.97 -29.07
C PHE A 15 20.92 35.02 -29.50
N LEU A 16 20.40 36.21 -29.83
CA LEU A 16 19.03 36.34 -30.30
C LEU A 16 18.80 35.68 -31.67
N LEU A 17 19.81 35.70 -32.54
CA LEU A 17 19.76 35.02 -33.84
C LEU A 17 19.78 33.50 -33.67
N GLU A 18 20.61 32.96 -32.78
CA GLU A 18 20.66 31.52 -32.50
C GLU A 18 19.31 31.00 -31.99
N ILE A 19 18.69 31.70 -31.03
CA ILE A 19 17.35 31.35 -30.54
C ILE A 19 16.32 31.42 -31.67
N PHE A 20 16.38 32.47 -32.48
CA PHE A 20 15.45 32.65 -33.60
C PHE A 20 15.58 31.53 -34.63
N GLU A 21 16.80 31.20 -35.05
CA GLU A 21 17.07 30.13 -36.01
C GLU A 21 16.69 28.75 -35.43
N SER A 22 16.93 28.52 -34.13
CA SER A 22 16.53 27.31 -33.43
C SER A 22 15.02 27.11 -33.40
N ILE A 23 14.25 28.14 -33.01
CA ILE A 23 12.78 28.08 -32.97
C ILE A 23 12.20 27.97 -34.38
N ASN A 24 12.82 28.62 -35.38
CA ASN A 24 12.38 28.54 -36.76
C ASN A 24 12.66 27.16 -37.39
N ALA A 25 13.76 26.49 -36.99
CA ALA A 25 14.08 25.13 -37.44
C ALA A 25 13.28 24.05 -36.67
N LEU A 26 13.03 24.28 -35.38
CA LEU A 26 12.31 23.38 -34.48
C LEU A 26 11.19 24.16 -33.77
N GLU A 27 10.00 24.12 -34.37
CA GLU A 27 8.82 24.76 -33.80
C GLU A 27 8.52 24.23 -32.39
N ILE A 28 8.28 25.16 -31.45
CA ILE A 28 7.86 24.82 -30.10
C ILE A 28 6.43 24.30 -30.15
N LYS A 29 6.25 23.00 -29.91
CA LYS A 29 4.94 22.37 -29.85
C LYS A 29 4.33 22.54 -28.46
N MET A 30 3.10 23.03 -28.39
CA MET A 30 2.31 23.08 -27.16
C MET A 30 1.63 21.72 -26.92
N SER A 31 1.58 21.27 -25.67
CA SER A 31 1.14 19.92 -25.26
C SER A 31 -0.26 19.53 -25.74
N ASN A 32 -1.13 20.51 -25.95
CA ASN A 32 -2.52 20.34 -26.35
C ASN A 32 -2.66 19.97 -27.84
N GLU A 33 -1.73 20.39 -28.69
CA GLU A 33 -1.79 20.20 -30.15
C GLU A 33 -0.91 19.06 -30.65
N SER A 34 -0.07 18.52 -29.77
CA SER A 34 0.98 17.58 -30.11
C SER A 34 0.63 16.13 -29.77
N GLY A 35 -0.57 15.85 -29.25
CA GLY A 35 -0.90 14.51 -28.77
C GLY A 35 0.14 14.04 -27.75
N ILE A 36 0.67 14.97 -26.94
CA ILE A 36 1.63 14.69 -25.90
C ILE A 36 0.85 14.10 -24.74
N ASP A 37 0.53 12.82 -24.92
CA ASP A 37 0.50 11.84 -23.86
C ASP A 37 1.90 11.69 -23.23
N GLU A 38 2.94 12.49 -23.54
CA GLU A 38 4.35 12.28 -23.14
C GLU A 38 4.68 12.61 -21.65
N LEU A 39 3.70 12.54 -20.77
CA LEU A 39 3.91 11.91 -19.46
C LEU A 39 3.33 10.49 -19.49
N ASN A 40 3.65 9.77 -20.56
CA ASN A 40 2.98 8.53 -20.88
C ASN A 40 3.46 7.51 -19.88
N GLU A 41 2.59 6.59 -19.50
CA GLU A 41 2.96 5.41 -18.73
C GLU A 41 4.19 4.73 -19.35
N ILE A 42 4.32 4.77 -20.68
CA ILE A 42 5.46 4.30 -21.48
C ILE A 42 6.76 5.08 -21.23
N LEU A 43 6.72 6.41 -21.06
CA LEU A 43 7.92 7.18 -20.71
C LEU A 43 8.35 6.92 -19.28
N TRP A 44 7.38 6.78 -18.37
CA TRP A 44 7.64 6.38 -17.00
C TRP A 44 8.22 4.97 -16.92
N GLU A 45 7.69 4.02 -17.70
CA GLU A 45 8.24 2.69 -17.88
C GLU A 45 9.66 2.73 -18.43
N ARG A 46 9.95 3.57 -19.43
CA ARG A 46 11.31 3.72 -19.98
C ARG A 46 12.28 4.36 -18.98
N MET A 47 11.83 5.31 -18.16
CA MET A 47 12.64 5.89 -17.08
C MET A 47 12.89 4.88 -15.97
N LEU A 48 11.89 4.08 -15.60
CA LEU A 48 12.05 2.97 -14.66
C LEU A 48 12.99 1.90 -15.23
N GLN A 49 12.90 1.58 -16.53
CA GLN A 49 13.84 0.67 -17.21
C GLN A 49 15.27 1.23 -17.24
N SER A 50 15.45 2.52 -17.57
CA SER A 50 16.77 3.15 -17.67
C SER A 50 17.45 3.29 -16.31
N ALA A 51 16.67 3.54 -15.27
CA ALA A 51 17.15 3.56 -13.89
C ALA A 51 17.24 2.15 -13.27
N GLY A 52 16.98 1.09 -14.05
CA GLY A 52 17.18 -0.30 -13.66
C GLY A 52 16.05 -0.91 -12.83
N TYR A 53 14.94 -0.21 -12.63
CA TYR A 53 13.76 -0.63 -11.85
C TYR A 53 12.87 -1.66 -12.56
N VAL A 54 12.95 -1.80 -13.88
CA VAL A 54 12.15 -2.76 -14.68
C VAL A 54 13.05 -3.51 -15.67
N SER A 55 13.06 -4.84 -15.60
CA SER A 55 13.85 -5.69 -16.51
C SER A 55 13.08 -5.96 -17.81
N THR A 56 13.73 -5.70 -18.94
CA THR A 56 13.24 -5.97 -20.30
C THR A 56 13.09 -7.47 -20.53
N GLY A 57 11.90 -8.00 -20.26
CA GLY A 57 11.60 -9.40 -20.54
C GLY A 57 10.18 -9.80 -20.17
N SER A 58 9.25 -9.56 -21.10
CA SER A 58 7.90 -10.14 -21.20
C SER A 58 6.78 -9.14 -21.00
N ASN A 59 5.91 -9.04 -22.01
CA ASN A 59 4.55 -8.51 -21.97
C ASN A 59 3.81 -9.01 -20.72
N ARG A 60 3.91 -8.30 -19.59
CA ARG A 60 3.20 -8.64 -18.36
C ARG A 60 2.53 -7.38 -17.85
N SER A 61 1.23 -7.52 -17.62
CA SER A 61 0.39 -6.53 -16.97
C SER A 61 1.07 -6.03 -15.69
N MET A 62 0.95 -4.73 -15.41
CA MET A 62 1.45 -4.00 -14.22
C MET A 62 1.14 -4.64 -12.85
N THR A 63 0.38 -5.73 -12.81
CA THR A 63 0.09 -6.53 -11.62
C THR A 63 1.21 -7.51 -11.23
N GLU A 64 2.20 -7.75 -12.09
CA GLU A 64 3.37 -8.61 -11.78
C GLU A 64 4.69 -7.83 -11.90
N THR A 65 4.89 -6.81 -11.07
CA THR A 65 6.23 -6.24 -10.85
C THR A 65 7.08 -7.25 -10.08
N LYS A 66 7.92 -8.00 -10.80
CA LYS A 66 8.95 -8.84 -10.17
C LYS A 66 9.97 -7.91 -9.53
N PHE A 67 10.02 -7.91 -8.19
CA PHE A 67 10.97 -7.16 -7.39
C PHE A 67 12.42 -7.37 -7.86
N LEU A 68 13.20 -6.29 -7.80
CA LEU A 68 14.57 -6.15 -8.28
C LEU A 68 15.55 -7.20 -7.70
N PRO A 69 16.72 -7.42 -8.34
CA PRO A 69 17.82 -8.12 -7.67
C PRO A 69 18.16 -7.42 -6.34
N GLU A 70 18.46 -8.24 -5.33
CA GLU A 70 18.68 -7.86 -3.92
C GLU A 70 19.65 -6.68 -3.74
N SER A 71 20.60 -6.49 -4.68
CA SER A 71 21.57 -5.38 -4.66
C SER A 71 20.98 -3.99 -4.93
N SER A 72 19.80 -3.88 -5.55
CA SER A 72 19.14 -2.60 -5.82
C SER A 72 18.07 -2.24 -4.77
N GLN A 73 17.72 -3.17 -3.88
CA GLN A 73 16.73 -2.96 -2.81
C GLN A 73 17.36 -2.46 -1.51
N ALA A 74 18.69 -2.46 -1.40
CA ALA A 74 19.42 -2.04 -0.21
C ALA A 74 18.99 -0.65 0.34
N PRO A 75 18.91 0.43 -0.48
CA PRO A 75 18.49 1.73 0.03
C PRO A 75 17.00 1.74 0.46
N ASP A 76 16.14 1.07 -0.29
CA ASP A 76 14.70 1.00 0.01
C ASP A 76 14.42 0.19 1.29
N SER A 77 15.20 -0.86 1.52
CA SER A 77 15.13 -1.67 2.75
C SER A 77 15.54 -0.85 3.97
N GLU A 78 16.63 -0.09 3.90
CA GLU A 78 17.06 0.79 5.00
C GLU A 78 16.04 1.89 5.29
N LEU A 79 15.51 2.54 4.25
CA LEU A 79 14.44 3.52 4.39
C LEU A 79 13.20 2.91 5.02
N PHE A 80 12.78 1.73 4.57
CA PHE A 80 11.64 1.03 5.14
C PHE A 80 11.87 0.71 6.62
N HIS A 81 13.04 0.17 6.99
CA HIS A 81 13.41 -0.14 8.37
C HIS A 81 13.31 1.07 9.31
N LEU A 82 13.61 2.28 8.83
CA LEU A 82 13.47 3.51 9.59
C LEU A 82 12.02 3.99 9.71
N LEU A 83 11.21 3.79 8.67
CA LEU A 83 9.90 4.43 8.52
C LEU A 83 8.72 3.57 8.99
N TRP A 84 8.80 2.24 8.95
CA TRP A 84 7.64 1.39 9.22
C TRP A 84 7.08 1.59 10.64
N ALA A 85 7.94 1.70 11.65
CA ALA A 85 7.52 1.83 13.06
C ALA A 85 6.74 3.13 13.34
N PRO A 86 7.20 4.33 12.95
CA PRO A 86 6.40 5.55 13.09
C PRO A 86 5.13 5.54 12.23
N ILE A 87 5.14 4.93 11.04
CA ILE A 87 3.92 4.77 10.21
C ILE A 87 2.89 3.91 10.95
N VAL A 88 3.29 2.74 11.45
CA VAL A 88 2.42 1.85 12.22
C VAL A 88 1.90 2.52 13.49
N SER A 89 2.75 3.26 14.20
CA SER A 89 2.36 3.97 15.43
C SER A 89 1.34 5.08 15.14
N SER A 90 1.54 5.84 14.06
CA SER A 90 0.61 6.89 13.64
C SER A 90 -0.72 6.29 13.15
N ALA A 91 -0.68 5.22 12.35
CA ALA A 91 -1.88 4.49 11.91
C ALA A 91 -2.64 3.92 13.10
N LYS A 92 -1.96 3.35 14.11
CA LYS A 92 -2.58 2.87 15.35
C LYS A 92 -3.26 4.00 16.12
N MET A 93 -2.63 5.17 16.21
CA MET A 93 -3.20 6.34 16.87
C MET A 93 -4.45 6.86 16.14
N VAL A 94 -4.39 6.97 14.81
CA VAL A 94 -5.55 7.36 13.98
C VAL A 94 -6.66 6.32 14.11
N LEU A 95 -6.33 5.03 14.16
CA LEU A 95 -7.31 3.97 14.37
C LEU A 95 -7.96 4.07 15.76
N ALA A 96 -7.22 4.44 16.81
CA ALA A 96 -7.74 4.61 18.15
C ALA A 96 -8.66 5.84 18.30
N LEU A 97 -8.25 6.98 17.72
CA LEU A 97 -8.94 8.26 17.89
C LEU A 97 -9.93 8.62 16.78
N GLY A 98 -9.84 7.98 15.62
CA GLY A 98 -10.58 8.35 14.42
C GLY A 98 -12.09 8.21 14.62
N THR A 99 -12.83 9.29 14.41
CA THR A 99 -14.29 9.31 14.59
C THR A 99 -15.01 9.04 13.27
N ASN A 100 -14.35 9.31 12.15
CA ASN A 100 -14.90 9.18 10.81
C ASN A 100 -14.47 7.86 10.16
N GLU A 101 -15.37 7.24 9.40
CA GLU A 101 -15.08 5.99 8.66
C GLU A 101 -13.89 6.17 7.69
N ASN A 102 -13.78 7.34 7.04
CA ASN A 102 -12.67 7.66 6.14
C ASN A 102 -11.29 7.67 6.85
N GLU A 103 -11.24 8.08 8.12
CA GLU A 103 -9.99 8.10 8.90
C GLU A 103 -9.59 6.68 9.29
N VAL A 104 -10.57 5.87 9.70
CA VAL A 104 -10.39 4.45 10.01
C VAL A 104 -9.91 3.69 8.78
N GLN A 105 -10.55 3.91 7.62
CA GLN A 105 -10.14 3.28 6.36
C GLN A 105 -8.72 3.68 5.97
N ARG A 106 -8.37 4.97 6.08
CA ARG A 106 -7.01 5.44 5.77
C ARG A 106 -5.95 4.84 6.70
N ALA A 107 -6.27 4.69 7.98
CA ALA A 107 -5.38 3.98 8.92
C ALA A 107 -5.16 2.53 8.50
N ILE A 108 -6.24 1.83 8.13
CA ILE A 108 -6.21 0.45 7.63
C ILE A 108 -5.38 0.32 6.35
N GLU A 109 -5.57 1.22 5.39
CA GLU A 109 -4.76 1.28 4.17
C GLU A 109 -3.27 1.45 4.49
N GLY A 110 -2.94 2.24 5.53
CA GLY A 110 -1.59 2.35 6.07
C GLY A 110 -1.02 1.01 6.54
N PHE A 111 -1.75 0.27 7.38
CA PHE A 111 -1.34 -1.06 7.84
C PHE A 111 -1.17 -2.04 6.67
N LEU A 112 -2.10 -2.05 5.71
CA LEU A 112 -2.01 -2.92 4.53
C LEU A 112 -0.82 -2.58 3.64
N SER A 113 -0.49 -1.29 3.49
CA SER A 113 0.66 -0.83 2.72
C SER A 113 1.97 -1.25 3.40
N VAL A 114 2.08 -1.08 4.72
CA VAL A 114 3.24 -1.55 5.48
C VAL A 114 3.39 -3.06 5.36
N ALA A 115 2.31 -3.83 5.51
CA ALA A 115 2.35 -5.29 5.37
C ALA A 115 2.84 -5.73 3.98
N ARG A 116 2.35 -5.09 2.90
CA ARG A 116 2.81 -5.37 1.52
C ARG A 116 4.29 -5.08 1.34
N CYS A 117 4.78 -3.93 1.79
CA CYS A 117 6.20 -3.59 1.71
C CYS A 117 7.06 -4.55 2.56
N SER A 118 6.56 -4.95 3.72
CA SER A 118 7.24 -5.90 4.60
C SER A 118 7.39 -7.27 3.96
N ALA A 119 6.36 -7.74 3.25
CA ALA A 119 6.40 -9.02 2.54
C ALA A 119 7.43 -8.99 1.39
N SER A 120 7.54 -7.86 0.66
CA SER A 120 8.56 -7.73 -0.39
C SER A 120 9.98 -7.64 0.15
N LEU A 121 10.18 -6.98 1.29
CA LEU A 121 11.49 -6.73 1.90
C LEU A 121 11.87 -7.78 2.96
N LYS A 122 11.03 -8.79 3.20
CA LYS A 122 11.20 -9.86 4.21
C LYS A 122 11.44 -9.33 5.63
N THR A 123 10.69 -8.31 6.01
CA THR A 123 10.74 -7.73 7.35
C THR A 123 9.57 -8.25 8.20
N ASP A 124 9.77 -9.37 8.89
CA ASP A 124 8.71 -10.00 9.70
C ASP A 124 8.25 -9.12 10.86
N GLN A 125 9.14 -8.30 11.43
CA GLN A 125 8.84 -7.49 12.61
C GLN A 125 7.69 -6.50 12.37
N SER A 126 7.67 -5.84 11.21
CA SER A 126 6.64 -4.86 10.86
C SER A 126 5.28 -5.51 10.62
N ILE A 127 5.24 -6.74 10.08
CA ILE A 127 4.01 -7.53 9.92
C ILE A 127 3.44 -7.88 11.29
N ASN A 128 4.29 -8.34 12.22
CA ASN A 128 3.84 -8.72 13.56
C ASN A 128 3.29 -7.51 14.34
N GLU A 129 3.90 -6.34 14.22
CA GLU A 129 3.38 -5.12 14.86
C GLU A 129 2.03 -4.69 14.26
N CYS A 130 1.87 -4.82 12.93
CA CYS A 130 0.60 -4.56 12.26
C CYS A 130 -0.50 -5.53 12.75
N VAL A 131 -0.18 -6.83 12.85
CA VAL A 131 -1.08 -7.86 13.38
C VAL A 131 -1.47 -7.56 14.82
N ALA A 132 -0.51 -7.21 15.67
CA ALA A 132 -0.75 -6.86 17.07
C ALA A 132 -1.68 -5.65 17.18
N ALA A 133 -1.37 -4.55 16.48
CA ALA A 133 -2.17 -3.33 16.49
C ALA A 133 -3.61 -3.54 16.00
N LEU A 134 -3.80 -4.29 14.90
CA LEU A 134 -5.13 -4.60 14.39
C LEU A 134 -5.90 -5.55 15.31
N SER A 135 -5.23 -6.53 15.91
CA SER A 135 -5.86 -7.44 16.88
C SER A 135 -6.34 -6.72 18.14
N GLU A 136 -5.59 -5.73 18.61
CA GLU A 136 -5.98 -4.85 19.72
C GLU A 136 -7.20 -4.00 19.34
N ALA A 137 -7.19 -3.40 18.14
CA ALA A 137 -8.29 -2.60 17.62
C ALA A 137 -9.58 -3.41 17.40
N CYS A 138 -9.49 -4.73 17.16
CA CYS A 138 -10.66 -5.60 17.09
C CYS A 138 -11.39 -5.73 18.43
N GLY A 139 -10.70 -5.54 19.57
CA GLY A 139 -11.27 -5.66 20.92
C GLY A 139 -11.77 -7.06 21.32
N LEU A 140 -11.83 -8.01 20.38
CA LEU A 140 -12.38 -9.35 20.56
C LEU A 140 -11.64 -10.14 21.63
N CYS A 141 -10.30 -10.08 21.67
CA CYS A 141 -9.47 -10.83 22.63
C CYS A 141 -9.52 -10.27 24.06
N SER A 142 -9.86 -8.99 24.24
CA SER A 142 -9.88 -8.33 25.55
C SER A 142 -11.29 -8.28 26.17
N SER A 143 -12.33 -8.28 25.33
CA SER A 143 -13.72 -8.12 25.78
C SER A 143 -14.32 -9.40 26.41
N PRO A 144 -15.19 -9.29 27.44
CA PRO A 144 -15.92 -10.43 27.99
C PRO A 144 -16.89 -11.04 26.98
N LEU A 145 -17.14 -12.35 27.01
CA LEU A 145 -17.98 -13.04 26.02
C LEU A 145 -19.41 -12.49 25.94
N TYR A 146 -19.98 -12.06 27.08
CA TYR A 146 -21.33 -11.54 27.13
C TYR A 146 -21.44 -10.18 26.43
N GLY A 147 -22.37 -10.07 25.48
CA GLY A 147 -22.63 -8.84 24.72
C GLY A 147 -21.53 -8.46 23.73
N SER A 148 -20.43 -9.21 23.64
CA SER A 148 -19.34 -8.93 22.68
C SER A 148 -19.78 -9.04 21.23
N ALA A 149 -20.71 -9.95 20.90
CA ALA A 149 -21.26 -10.05 19.55
C ALA A 149 -21.94 -8.75 19.10
N VAL A 150 -22.76 -8.16 19.99
CA VAL A 150 -23.47 -6.90 19.72
C VAL A 150 -22.48 -5.74 19.65
N ARG A 151 -21.52 -5.66 20.57
CA ARG A 151 -20.49 -4.60 20.57
C ARG A 151 -19.65 -4.61 19.30
N PHE A 152 -19.19 -5.80 18.90
CA PHE A 152 -18.47 -5.98 17.64
C PHE A 152 -19.35 -5.68 16.43
N GLY A 153 -20.62 -6.07 16.45
CA GLY A 153 -21.59 -5.79 15.38
C GLY A 153 -21.92 -4.30 15.20
N VAL A 154 -21.81 -3.49 16.26
CA VAL A 154 -22.03 -2.04 16.19
C VAL A 154 -20.74 -1.29 15.83
N ASP A 155 -19.59 -1.82 16.24
CA ASP A 155 -18.30 -1.17 16.01
C ASP A 155 -17.72 -1.48 14.61
N VAL A 156 -18.00 -0.58 13.66
CA VAL A 156 -17.48 -0.65 12.29
C VAL A 156 -15.95 -0.68 12.27
N ARG A 157 -15.29 0.00 13.21
CA ARG A 157 -13.82 0.01 13.30
C ARG A 157 -13.28 -1.37 13.66
N ALA A 158 -13.89 -2.05 14.62
CA ALA A 158 -13.51 -3.40 15.00
C ALA A 158 -13.72 -4.38 13.83
N GLN A 159 -14.81 -4.25 13.09
CA GLN A 159 -15.09 -5.07 11.90
C GLN A 159 -14.06 -4.85 10.80
N LEU A 160 -13.81 -3.60 10.42
CA LEU A 160 -12.83 -3.27 9.38
C LEU A 160 -11.40 -3.69 9.79
N SER A 161 -11.06 -3.56 11.07
CA SER A 161 -9.78 -4.02 11.61
C SER A 161 -9.63 -5.53 11.48
N PHE A 162 -10.69 -6.30 11.74
CA PHE A 162 -10.66 -7.76 11.59
C PHE A 162 -10.56 -8.17 10.12
N VAL A 163 -11.29 -7.50 9.23
CA VAL A 163 -11.18 -7.74 7.78
C VAL A 163 -9.75 -7.47 7.31
N ALA A 164 -9.16 -6.35 7.71
CA ALA A 164 -7.78 -6.01 7.38
C ALA A 164 -6.78 -7.04 7.92
N LEU A 165 -6.94 -7.45 9.19
CA LEU A 165 -6.13 -8.48 9.82
C LEU A 165 -6.20 -9.81 9.03
N SER A 166 -7.41 -10.24 8.65
CA SER A 166 -7.60 -11.45 7.85
C SER A 166 -6.94 -11.34 6.46
N GLY A 167 -6.94 -10.14 5.86
CA GLY A 167 -6.28 -9.86 4.60
C GLY A 167 -4.75 -9.92 4.69
N ILE A 168 -4.17 -9.40 5.78
CA ILE A 168 -2.72 -9.47 6.03
C ILE A 168 -2.31 -10.93 6.23
N VAL A 169 -3.01 -11.68 7.07
CA VAL A 169 -2.70 -13.10 7.33
C VAL A 169 -2.82 -13.94 6.06
N ARG A 170 -3.80 -13.65 5.21
CA ARG A 170 -3.97 -14.35 3.92
C ARG A 170 -2.85 -14.06 2.92
N ASN A 171 -2.38 -12.81 2.85
CA ASN A 171 -1.48 -12.37 1.79
C ASN A 171 0.01 -12.36 2.22
N CYS A 172 0.28 -12.26 3.51
CA CYS A 172 1.62 -12.11 4.09
C CYS A 172 1.86 -13.11 5.23
N GLY A 173 1.18 -14.27 5.19
CA GLY A 173 1.19 -15.27 6.26
C GLY A 173 2.55 -15.93 6.48
N ASP A 174 3.45 -15.87 5.50
CA ASP A 174 4.84 -16.33 5.59
C ASP A 174 5.68 -15.49 6.55
N GLY A 175 5.42 -14.18 6.64
CA GLY A 175 6.10 -13.26 7.56
C GLY A 175 5.45 -13.15 8.95
N VAL A 176 4.32 -13.82 9.19
CA VAL A 176 3.64 -13.83 10.50
C VAL A 176 4.32 -14.86 11.41
N ARG A 177 4.80 -14.41 12.57
CA ARG A 177 5.43 -15.28 13.58
C ARG A 177 4.40 -15.98 14.45
N GLU A 178 4.85 -16.94 15.26
CA GLU A 178 4.01 -17.74 16.17
C GLU A 178 3.08 -16.87 17.03
N ASP A 179 3.60 -15.79 17.60
CA ASP A 179 2.83 -14.85 18.43
C ASP A 179 1.68 -14.19 17.64
N GLY A 180 1.94 -13.77 16.40
CA GLY A 180 0.93 -13.17 15.52
C GLY A 180 -0.17 -14.16 15.13
N TRP A 181 0.20 -15.41 14.85
CA TRP A 181 -0.76 -16.48 14.59
C TRP A 181 -1.64 -16.78 15.81
N SER A 182 -1.07 -16.77 17.01
CA SER A 182 -1.82 -17.00 18.24
C SER A 182 -2.90 -15.92 18.46
N LEU A 183 -2.59 -14.66 18.16
CA LEU A 183 -3.52 -13.53 18.25
C LEU A 183 -4.63 -13.65 17.21
N PHE A 184 -4.29 -13.96 15.96
CA PHE A 184 -5.27 -14.15 14.91
C PHE A 184 -6.23 -15.32 15.21
N LEU A 185 -5.69 -16.47 15.60
CA LEU A 185 -6.48 -17.65 15.94
C LEU A 185 -7.37 -17.39 17.17
N SER A 186 -6.89 -16.62 18.15
CA SER A 186 -7.71 -16.20 19.28
C SER A 186 -8.88 -15.31 18.85
N CYS A 187 -8.65 -14.35 17.96
CA CYS A 187 -9.73 -13.53 17.38
C CYS A 187 -10.74 -14.38 16.60
N ALA A 188 -10.25 -15.27 15.73
CA ALA A 188 -11.08 -16.14 14.89
C ALA A 188 -11.93 -17.11 15.72
N THR A 189 -11.33 -17.75 16.73
CA THR A 189 -12.03 -18.65 17.65
C THR A 189 -13.11 -17.90 18.42
N ARG A 190 -12.83 -16.67 18.88
CA ARG A 190 -13.86 -15.86 19.55
C ARG A 190 -15.01 -15.47 18.62
N LEU A 191 -14.73 -15.12 17.37
CA LEU A 191 -15.79 -14.86 16.39
C LEU A 191 -16.66 -16.10 16.13
N GLN A 192 -16.05 -17.29 16.11
CA GLN A 192 -16.78 -18.55 16.02
C GLN A 192 -17.64 -18.80 17.27
N CYS A 193 -17.10 -18.60 18.48
CA CYS A 193 -17.86 -18.72 19.72
C CYS A 193 -19.04 -17.73 19.80
N LEU A 194 -18.92 -16.57 19.16
CA LEU A 194 -19.98 -15.56 19.08
C LEU A 194 -21.00 -15.85 17.96
N GLY A 195 -20.81 -16.91 17.17
CA GLY A 195 -21.69 -17.28 16.07
C GLY A 195 -21.68 -16.29 14.90
N LEU A 196 -20.65 -15.44 14.79
CA LEU A 196 -20.54 -14.40 13.76
C LEU A 196 -19.91 -14.90 12.46
N LEU A 197 -19.18 -16.01 12.54
CA LEU A 197 -18.73 -16.73 11.35
C LEU A 197 -19.86 -17.65 10.91
N SER A 198 -20.24 -17.57 9.63
CA SER A 198 -21.05 -18.61 9.02
C SER A 198 -20.36 -19.96 9.25
N SER A 199 -21.12 -21.01 9.53
CA SER A 199 -20.60 -22.38 9.56
C SER A 199 -20.83 -23.02 8.20
N PRO A 200 -19.88 -22.96 7.24
CA PRO A 200 -20.01 -23.69 6.00
C PRO A 200 -19.38 -25.09 6.04
N ALA A 201 -18.80 -25.55 7.15
CA ALA A 201 -17.93 -26.73 7.13
C ALA A 201 -18.50 -28.04 7.72
N PHE A 202 -19.59 -28.01 8.51
CA PHE A 202 -20.17 -29.27 9.05
C PHE A 202 -21.46 -29.73 8.34
N ASP A 203 -22.16 -28.84 7.63
CA ASP A 203 -23.39 -29.22 6.93
C ASP A 203 -23.13 -29.94 5.59
N GLN A 204 -21.89 -29.96 5.08
CA GLN A 204 -21.54 -30.77 3.90
C GLN A 204 -21.07 -32.20 4.24
N MET A 205 -20.97 -32.56 5.53
CA MET A 205 -20.67 -33.94 5.96
C MET A 205 -21.90 -34.71 6.48
N SER A 206 -23.08 -34.11 6.59
CA SER A 206 -24.31 -34.81 6.97
C SER A 206 -25.03 -35.50 5.78
N GLY A 207 -24.52 -35.34 4.55
CA GLY A 207 -25.09 -35.91 3.33
C GLY A 207 -24.58 -37.29 2.90
N TYR A 208 -23.62 -37.89 3.61
CA TYR A 208 -23.16 -39.26 3.36
C TYR A 208 -23.41 -40.14 4.60
N GLY A 209 -24.67 -40.52 4.80
CA GLY A 209 -25.02 -41.73 5.54
C GLY A 209 -24.95 -42.94 4.61
N PRO A 210 -24.49 -44.13 5.06
CA PRO A 210 -24.51 -45.33 4.25
C PRO A 210 -25.95 -45.85 4.13
N GLU A 211 -26.35 -46.14 2.89
CA GLU A 211 -27.56 -46.85 2.40
C GLU A 211 -28.93 -46.53 3.03
#